data_AF-A0A261C986-F1
#
_entry.id   AF-A0A261C986-F1
#
_cell.length_a   1.000
_cell.length_b   1.000
_cell.length_c   1.000
_cell.angle_alpha   90.00
_cell.angle_beta   90.00
_cell.angle_gamma   90.00
#
_symmetry.space_group_name_H-M   'P 1'
#
loop_
_entity.id
_entity.type
_entity.pdbx_description
1 polymer ?
#
loop_
_entity_poly.entity_id
_entity_poly.type
_entity_poly.pdbx_seq_one_letter_code
_entity_poly.pdbx_strand_id
1 'polypeptide(L)'
;MISCRSPVAIVLLLLFCSFWTVESISQNELNELSRKFKYYHSAVRPAAPDNFVSDRNGTFFNIPVEIHLLATRIVNRNLYLEVIIVMSWIDERLRLRELKDRFSMPTEYPPWHPSLVFSPPITSKYTTLAPTTGTMNSYSTIKTTVECQTNAWKYPFESFTCTVSVAPEGDETLTVTQFHDLRTHTQKLLTNVF
;
A
#
# COMPACT_ATOMS: atom_id res chain seq x y z
N MET A 1 0.76 34.55 64.82
CA MET A 1 0.47 33.12 65.00
C MET A 1 -0.71 32.78 64.09
N ILE A 2 -0.47 32.53 62.81
CA ILE A 2 -0.32 31.19 62.19
C ILE A 2 -1.41 30.22 62.65
N SER A 3 -2.43 30.05 61.81
CA SER A 3 -3.11 28.78 61.63
C SER A 3 -3.53 28.68 60.17
N CYS A 4 -2.75 27.92 59.42
CA CYS A 4 -2.93 27.60 58.02
C CYS A 4 -3.81 26.34 57.97
N ARG A 5 -5.02 26.41 57.39
CA ARG A 5 -5.79 25.21 57.01
C ARG A 5 -5.92 25.22 55.48
N SER A 6 -5.12 24.36 54.87
CA SER A 6 -5.13 24.01 53.46
C SER A 6 -6.50 23.47 53.02
N PRO A 7 -7.05 23.89 51.88
CA PRO A 7 -7.99 23.07 51.16
C PRO A 7 -7.20 22.00 50.39
N VAL A 8 -7.45 20.74 50.73
CA VAL A 8 -6.99 19.58 49.97
C VAL A 8 -7.66 19.66 48.59
N ALA A 9 -6.91 20.17 47.61
CA ALA A 9 -7.28 20.08 46.21
C ALA A 9 -7.18 18.60 45.81
N ILE A 10 -8.32 17.93 45.74
CA ILE A 10 -8.43 16.62 45.10
C ILE A 10 -8.23 16.88 43.60
N VAL A 11 -6.99 16.72 43.14
CA VAL A 11 -6.64 16.73 41.73
C VAL A 11 -7.20 15.45 41.12
N LEU A 12 -8.37 15.56 40.50
CA LEU A 12 -8.97 14.49 39.70
C LEU A 12 -8.14 14.34 38.43
N LEU A 13 -7.13 13.47 38.47
CA LEU A 13 -6.23 13.19 37.37
C LEU A 13 -6.97 12.28 36.37
N LEU A 14 -7.76 12.88 35.48
CA LEU A 14 -8.36 12.20 34.34
C LEU A 14 -7.25 11.82 33.35
N LEU A 15 -6.66 10.65 33.58
CA LEU A 15 -5.86 9.93 32.60
C LEU A 15 -6.78 9.57 31.42
N PHE A 16 -6.80 10.43 30.40
CA PHE A 16 -7.25 10.07 29.07
C PHE A 16 -6.27 9.03 28.51
N CYS A 17 -6.46 7.76 28.88
CA CYS A 17 -5.92 6.64 28.12
C CYS A 17 -6.67 6.61 26.79
N SER A 18 -6.05 7.17 25.75
CA SER A 18 -6.43 6.85 24.38
C SER A 18 -6.10 5.38 24.16
N PHE A 19 -7.11 4.52 24.27
CA PHE A 19 -7.03 3.18 23.75
C PHE A 19 -6.96 3.31 22.23
N TRP A 20 -5.75 3.15 21.69
CA TRP A 20 -5.56 2.88 20.29
C TRP A 20 -6.17 1.50 20.04
N THR A 21 -7.38 1.46 19.51
CA THR A 21 -7.93 0.24 18.95
C THR A 21 -7.09 -0.08 17.71
N VAL A 22 -6.07 -0.90 17.90
CA VAL A 22 -5.46 -1.60 16.78
C VAL A 22 -6.57 -2.50 16.25
N GLU A 23 -7.08 -2.20 15.05
CA GLU A 23 -8.01 -3.08 14.34
C GLU A 23 -7.24 -4.35 13.95
N SER A 24 -7.10 -5.23 14.94
CA SER A 24 -6.67 -6.60 14.74
C SER A 24 -7.77 -7.33 13.98
N ILE A 25 -7.36 -8.26 13.14
CA ILE A 25 -8.24 -9.27 12.57
C ILE A 25 -9.10 -9.90 13.69
N SER A 26 -10.39 -10.04 13.43
CA SER A 26 -11.34 -10.60 14.38
C SER A 26 -11.13 -12.11 14.52
N GLN A 27 -11.56 -12.67 15.66
CA GLN A 27 -11.46 -14.12 15.89
C GLN A 27 -12.24 -14.92 14.83
N ASN A 28 -13.35 -14.38 14.33
CA ASN A 28 -14.14 -15.04 13.29
C ASN A 28 -13.37 -15.10 11.97
N GLU A 29 -12.75 -13.99 11.56
CA GLU A 29 -11.91 -13.93 10.36
C GLU A 29 -10.71 -14.87 10.48
N LEU A 30 -10.06 -14.94 11.65
CA LEU A 30 -8.95 -15.86 11.90
C LEU A 30 -9.35 -17.33 11.79
N ASN A 31 -10.50 -17.71 12.34
CA ASN A 31 -10.99 -19.09 12.27
C ASN A 31 -11.27 -19.50 10.82
N GLU A 32 -11.90 -18.60 10.06
CA GLU A 32 -12.21 -18.81 8.64
C GLU A 32 -10.96 -18.89 7.77
N LEU A 33 -9.98 -18.01 8.00
CA LEU A 33 -8.67 -18.10 7.37
C LEU A 33 -7.98 -19.41 7.71
N SER A 34 -7.93 -19.81 8.98
CA SER A 34 -7.28 -21.06 9.41
C SER A 34 -7.87 -22.27 8.69
N ARG A 35 -9.21 -22.33 8.60
CA ARG A 35 -9.93 -23.39 7.86
C ARG A 35 -9.52 -23.43 6.39
N LYS A 36 -9.39 -22.27 5.76
CA LYS A 36 -9.08 -22.14 4.33
C LYS A 36 -7.61 -22.41 4.02
N PHE A 37 -6.72 -21.93 4.87
CA PHE A 37 -5.28 -22.09 4.70
C PHE A 37 -4.79 -23.52 4.91
N LYS A 38 -5.60 -24.40 5.53
CA LYS A 38 -5.30 -25.84 5.61
C LYS A 38 -4.99 -26.49 4.26
N TYR A 39 -5.62 -26.01 3.18
CA TYR A 39 -5.44 -26.55 1.82
C TYR A 39 -4.95 -25.48 0.83
N TYR A 40 -4.61 -24.29 1.32
CA TYR A 40 -4.10 -23.22 0.47
C TYR A 40 -2.60 -23.37 0.30
N HIS A 41 -2.14 -23.25 -0.94
CA HIS A 41 -0.71 -23.26 -1.27
C HIS A 41 -0.32 -21.94 -1.92
N SER A 42 0.44 -21.13 -1.18
CA SER A 42 0.91 -19.82 -1.62
C SER A 42 1.95 -19.86 -2.74
N ALA A 43 2.52 -21.03 -3.03
CA ALA A 43 3.40 -21.24 -4.18
C ALA A 43 2.64 -21.36 -5.52
N VAL A 44 1.33 -21.62 -5.47
CA VAL A 44 0.53 -21.84 -6.68
C VAL A 44 -0.23 -20.56 -7.03
N ARG A 45 0.07 -20.02 -8.22
CA ARG A 45 -0.60 -18.84 -8.79
C ARG A 45 -2.12 -19.04 -8.91
N PRO A 46 -2.95 -18.06 -8.52
CA PRO A 46 -4.39 -18.15 -8.70
C PRO A 46 -4.77 -18.17 -10.18
N ALA A 47 -5.77 -18.98 -10.54
CA ALA A 47 -6.20 -19.20 -11.91
C ALA A 47 -7.60 -18.59 -12.21
N ALA A 48 -7.96 -17.50 -11.52
CA ALA A 48 -9.20 -16.79 -11.80
C ALA A 48 -9.19 -16.29 -13.26
N PRO A 49 -10.23 -16.56 -14.08
CA PRO A 49 -10.25 -16.15 -15.49
C PRO A 49 -10.03 -14.65 -15.68
N ASP A 50 -10.54 -13.83 -14.77
CA ASP A 50 -10.44 -12.37 -14.80
C ASP A 50 -9.00 -11.84 -14.63
N ASN A 51 -8.07 -12.66 -14.14
CA ASN A 51 -6.66 -12.31 -14.08
C ASN A 51 -5.95 -12.50 -15.41
N PHE A 52 -6.59 -13.09 -16.42
CA PHE A 52 -5.97 -13.36 -17.72
C PHE A 52 -6.49 -12.43 -18.80
N VAL A 53 -5.56 -11.87 -19.57
CA VAL A 53 -5.88 -11.11 -20.77
C VAL A 53 -5.39 -11.90 -21.97
N SER A 54 -6.31 -12.15 -22.92
CA SER A 54 -6.01 -12.86 -24.17
C SER A 54 -5.97 -11.86 -25.31
N ASP A 55 -4.85 -11.80 -26.02
CA ASP A 55 -4.70 -11.00 -27.24
C ASP A 55 -4.07 -11.86 -28.36
N ARG A 56 -3.87 -11.30 -29.55
CA ARG A 56 -3.24 -11.97 -30.70
C ARG A 56 -1.86 -12.56 -30.39
N ASN A 57 -1.18 -12.00 -29.39
CA ASN A 57 0.15 -12.43 -28.96
C ASN A 57 0.14 -13.56 -27.91
N GLY A 58 -1.04 -13.98 -27.42
CA GLY A 58 -1.18 -15.03 -26.43
C GLY A 58 -2.07 -14.65 -25.24
N THR A 59 -2.13 -15.56 -24.27
CA THR A 59 -2.82 -15.38 -22.98
C THR A 59 -1.79 -15.07 -21.91
N PHE A 60 -1.94 -13.93 -21.23
CA PHE A 60 -1.02 -13.47 -20.18
C PHE A 60 -1.75 -13.25 -18.86
N PHE A 61 -1.05 -13.49 -17.76
CA PHE A 61 -1.54 -13.13 -16.43
C PHE A 61 -1.33 -11.63 -16.21
N ASN A 62 -2.41 -10.86 -16.22
CA ASN A 62 -2.38 -9.42 -16.10
C ASN A 62 -2.65 -8.97 -14.66
N ILE A 63 -1.79 -8.10 -14.17
CA ILE A 63 -1.90 -7.49 -12.85
C ILE A 63 -2.19 -6.01 -13.04
N PRO A 64 -3.44 -5.55 -12.82
CA PRO A 64 -3.74 -4.13 -12.79
C PRO A 64 -3.01 -3.44 -11.64
N VAL A 65 -2.39 -2.30 -11.96
CA VAL A 65 -1.59 -1.49 -11.05
C VAL A 65 -2.15 -0.07 -10.97
N GLU A 66 -2.42 0.39 -9.76
CA GLU A 66 -2.75 1.79 -9.47
C GLU A 66 -1.57 2.45 -8.74
N ILE A 67 -1.24 3.68 -9.13
CA ILE A 67 -0.10 4.41 -8.58
C ILE A 67 -0.61 5.64 -7.84
N HIS A 68 -0.34 5.72 -6.53
CA HIS A 68 -0.74 6.84 -5.69
C HIS A 68 0.49 7.64 -5.28
N LEU A 69 0.64 8.86 -5.81
CA LEU A 69 1.72 9.77 -5.44
C LEU A 69 1.30 10.60 -4.21
N LEU A 70 2.00 10.42 -3.08
CA LEU A 70 1.65 11.07 -1.81
C LEU A 70 2.48 12.32 -1.54
N ALA A 71 3.77 12.31 -1.86
CA ALA A 71 4.65 13.46 -1.62
C ALA A 71 5.82 13.50 -2.58
N THR A 72 6.24 14.73 -2.91
CA THR A 72 7.48 15.01 -3.65
C THR A 72 8.20 16.19 -3.00
N ARG A 73 9.49 16.05 -2.69
CA ARG A 73 10.32 17.13 -2.14
C ARG A 73 11.72 17.11 -2.73
N ILE A 74 12.24 18.26 -3.10
CA ILE A 74 13.64 18.37 -3.55
C ILE A 74 14.56 18.31 -2.31
N VAL A 75 15.54 17.41 -2.34
CA VAL A 75 16.55 17.23 -1.30
C VAL A 75 17.90 17.10 -1.98
N ASN A 76 18.82 18.05 -1.79
CA ASN A 76 20.19 17.99 -2.34
C ASN A 76 20.25 17.72 -3.87
N ARG A 77 19.39 18.39 -4.65
CA ARG A 77 19.21 18.17 -6.11
C ARG A 77 18.69 16.79 -6.53
N ASN A 78 18.25 15.98 -5.57
CA ASN A 78 17.52 14.76 -5.79
C ASN A 78 16.04 14.94 -5.40
N LEU A 79 15.19 14.00 -5.80
CA LEU A 79 13.78 14.03 -5.46
C LEU A 79 13.47 12.99 -4.38
N TYR A 80 13.10 13.45 -3.19
CA TYR A 80 12.38 12.61 -2.24
C TYR A 80 10.98 12.35 -2.79
N LEU A 81 10.61 11.08 -2.87
CA LEU A 81 9.29 10.64 -3.30
C LEU A 81 8.66 9.70 -2.28
N GLU A 82 7.35 9.83 -2.13
CA GLU A 82 6.51 8.90 -1.42
C GLU A 82 5.39 8.45 -2.36
N VAL A 83 5.44 7.18 -2.75
CA VAL A 83 4.47 6.57 -3.68
C VAL A 83 3.98 5.25 -3.13
N ILE A 84 2.69 4.97 -3.31
CA ILE A 84 2.08 3.67 -3.04
C ILE A 84 1.71 3.05 -4.38
N ILE A 85 2.17 1.83 -4.60
CA ILE A 85 1.85 1.02 -5.77
C ILE A 85 0.86 -0.05 -5.29
N VAL A 86 -0.36 0.02 -5.81
CA VAL A 86 -1.45 -0.90 -5.47
C VAL A 86 -1.61 -1.88 -6.60
N MET A 87 -1.50 -3.16 -6.29
CA MET A 87 -1.68 -4.24 -7.25
C MET A 87 -2.90 -5.05 -6.85
N SER A 88 -3.76 -5.34 -7.81
CA SER A 88 -4.99 -6.09 -7.56
C SER A 88 -5.03 -7.36 -8.39
N TRP A 89 -5.47 -8.46 -7.79
CA TRP A 89 -5.75 -9.72 -8.49
C TRP A 89 -6.83 -10.49 -7.74
N ILE A 90 -7.41 -11.50 -8.39
CA ILE A 90 -8.44 -12.34 -7.77
C ILE A 90 -7.84 -13.70 -7.40
N ASP A 91 -8.00 -14.12 -6.14
CA ASP A 91 -7.76 -15.49 -5.71
C ASP A 91 -9.08 -16.15 -5.27
N GLU A 92 -9.66 -16.90 -6.21
CA GLU A 92 -10.89 -17.67 -6.04
C GLU A 92 -10.89 -18.59 -4.81
N ARG A 93 -9.71 -19.09 -4.42
CA ARG A 93 -9.55 -20.01 -3.29
C ARG A 93 -9.75 -19.29 -1.95
N LEU A 94 -9.51 -17.98 -1.93
CA LEU A 94 -9.66 -17.12 -0.76
C LEU A 94 -11.03 -16.44 -0.67
N ARG A 95 -12.04 -16.91 -1.42
CA ARG A 95 -13.43 -16.50 -1.23
C ARG A 95 -13.99 -17.06 0.08
N LEU A 96 -14.36 -16.16 1.00
CA LEU A 96 -14.91 -16.45 2.33
C LEU A 96 -16.33 -15.90 2.40
N ARG A 97 -17.33 -16.73 2.07
CA ARG A 97 -18.73 -16.30 1.95
C ARG A 97 -19.34 -15.80 3.26
N GLU A 98 -18.77 -16.20 4.39
CA GLU A 98 -19.24 -15.88 5.74
C GLU A 98 -18.77 -14.49 6.20
N LEU A 99 -17.78 -13.91 5.51
CA LEU A 99 -17.19 -12.61 5.84
C LEU A 99 -17.54 -11.60 4.75
N LYS A 100 -17.75 -10.35 5.15
CA LYS A 100 -18.17 -9.27 4.23
C LYS A 100 -17.11 -8.18 4.12
N ASP A 101 -16.54 -7.81 5.26
CA ASP A 101 -15.65 -6.67 5.35
C ASP A 101 -14.24 -7.02 4.88
N ARG A 102 -13.57 -6.02 4.32
CA ARG A 102 -12.17 -6.15 3.90
C ARG A 102 -11.30 -6.14 5.14
N PHE A 103 -10.34 -7.05 5.20
CA PHE A 103 -9.38 -7.09 6.30
C PHE A 103 -7.94 -7.20 5.77
N SER A 104 -6.99 -6.78 6.60
CA SER A 104 -5.57 -6.96 6.31
C SER A 104 -5.16 -8.40 6.55
N MET A 105 -4.43 -8.98 5.60
CA MET A 105 -3.93 -10.34 5.72
C MET A 105 -2.88 -10.42 6.84
N PRO A 106 -3.05 -11.34 7.80
CA PRO A 106 -2.08 -11.55 8.86
C PRO A 106 -0.85 -12.29 8.32
N THR A 107 0.30 -12.12 8.98
CA THR A 107 1.60 -12.67 8.53
C THR A 107 1.65 -14.19 8.56
N GLU A 108 0.84 -14.83 9.39
CA GLU A 108 0.72 -16.27 9.58
C GLU A 108 0.05 -16.96 8.38
N TYR A 109 -0.74 -16.22 7.60
CA TYR A 109 -1.48 -16.73 6.45
C TYR A 109 -1.08 -15.99 5.16
N PRO A 110 0.18 -16.15 4.69
CA PRO A 110 0.67 -15.42 3.54
C PRO A 110 -0.01 -15.91 2.24
N PRO A 111 -0.73 -15.04 1.51
CA PRO A 111 -1.30 -15.41 0.23
C PRO A 111 -0.21 -15.47 -0.85
N TRP A 112 -0.53 -16.09 -1.99
CA TRP A 112 0.29 -16.00 -3.20
C TRP A 112 0.50 -14.52 -3.58
N HIS A 113 1.70 -14.19 -4.03
CA HIS A 113 2.05 -12.88 -4.55
C HIS A 113 2.88 -13.03 -5.84
N PRO A 114 2.78 -12.08 -6.79
CA PRO A 114 3.69 -12.03 -7.91
C PRO A 114 5.12 -11.72 -7.45
N SER A 115 6.10 -12.32 -8.13
CA SER A 115 7.52 -12.02 -7.94
C SER A 115 7.88 -10.76 -8.70
N LEU A 116 8.14 -9.67 -7.98
CA LEU A 116 8.40 -8.35 -8.57
C LEU A 116 9.70 -7.76 -8.01
N VAL A 117 10.46 -7.12 -8.90
CA VAL A 117 11.64 -6.32 -8.56
C VAL A 117 11.27 -4.85 -8.59
N PHE A 118 11.52 -4.16 -7.48
CA PHE A 118 11.30 -2.73 -7.33
C PHE A 118 12.64 -2.00 -7.33
N SER A 119 12.76 -0.98 -8.16
CA SER A 119 13.88 -0.04 -8.12
C SER A 119 13.35 1.39 -8.15
N PRO A 120 13.45 2.15 -7.05
CA PRO A 120 14.09 1.79 -5.77
C PRO A 120 13.30 0.77 -4.93
N PRO A 121 13.92 0.13 -3.92
CA PRO A 121 13.28 -0.89 -3.09
C PRO A 121 12.12 -0.33 -2.25
N ILE A 122 11.15 -1.20 -1.95
CA ILE A 122 9.98 -0.87 -1.14
C ILE A 122 10.37 -0.69 0.34
N THR A 123 9.72 0.26 1.00
CA THR A 123 9.89 0.56 2.42
C THR A 123 8.92 -0.25 3.29
N SER A 124 7.70 -0.48 2.79
CA SER A 124 6.70 -1.29 3.48
C SER A 124 5.74 -1.96 2.50
N LYS A 125 5.17 -3.09 2.94
CA LYS A 125 4.19 -3.86 2.19
C LYS A 125 3.11 -4.36 3.12
N TYR A 126 1.86 -4.24 2.70
CA TYR A 126 0.73 -4.93 3.34
C TYR A 126 -0.28 -5.35 2.28
N THR A 127 -1.13 -6.30 2.62
CA THR A 127 -2.05 -6.91 1.67
C THR A 127 -3.41 -7.03 2.32
N THR A 128 -4.47 -6.70 1.58
CA THR A 128 -5.86 -6.82 2.05
C THR A 128 -6.62 -7.82 1.19
N LEU A 129 -7.60 -8.49 1.79
CA LEU A 129 -8.50 -9.42 1.13
C LEU A 129 -9.92 -8.88 1.21
N ALA A 130 -10.61 -8.84 0.07
CA ALA A 130 -12.05 -8.72 0.00
C ALA A 130 -12.67 -10.14 0.00
N PRO A 131 -13.25 -10.60 1.13
CA PRO A 131 -13.63 -12.01 1.29
C PRO A 131 -14.75 -12.44 0.35
N THR A 132 -15.65 -11.53 -0.01
CA THR A 132 -16.80 -11.81 -0.88
C THR A 132 -16.38 -12.13 -2.32
N THR A 133 -15.42 -11.39 -2.85
CA THR A 133 -14.95 -11.52 -4.25
C THR A 133 -13.67 -12.35 -4.37
N GLY A 134 -12.93 -12.54 -3.28
CA GLY A 134 -11.57 -13.10 -3.33
C GLY A 134 -10.54 -12.12 -3.89
N THR A 135 -10.88 -10.83 -3.98
CA THR A 135 -9.96 -9.81 -4.50
C THR A 135 -8.86 -9.53 -3.48
N MET A 136 -7.63 -9.69 -3.91
CA MET A 136 -6.43 -9.38 -3.17
C MET A 136 -5.88 -8.04 -3.64
N ASN A 137 -5.60 -7.15 -2.69
CA ASN A 137 -4.93 -5.88 -2.98
C ASN A 137 -3.62 -5.82 -2.21
N SER A 138 -2.50 -5.68 -2.91
CA SER A 138 -1.18 -5.51 -2.30
C SER A 138 -0.70 -4.08 -2.46
N TYR A 139 -0.35 -3.48 -1.33
CA TYR A 139 0.08 -2.09 -1.22
C TYR A 139 1.57 -2.09 -0.96
N SER A 140 2.35 -1.63 -1.93
CA SER A 140 3.81 -1.52 -1.84
C SER A 140 4.17 -0.04 -1.76
N THR A 141 4.73 0.39 -0.64
CA THR A 141 5.09 1.79 -0.41
C THR A 141 6.58 1.98 -0.64
N ILE A 142 6.94 3.01 -1.40
CA ILE A 142 8.32 3.44 -1.63
C ILE A 142 8.47 4.83 -1.03
N LYS A 143 9.35 4.96 -0.03
CA LYS A 143 9.72 6.23 0.61
C LYS A 143 11.22 6.41 0.52
N THR A 144 11.70 7.16 -0.46
CA THR A 144 13.14 7.33 -0.65
C THR A 144 13.48 8.56 -1.48
N THR A 145 14.75 8.92 -1.47
CA THR A 145 15.33 9.92 -2.36
C THR A 145 15.86 9.21 -3.60
N VAL A 146 15.33 9.58 -4.77
CA VAL A 146 15.82 9.07 -6.05
C VAL A 146 16.67 10.11 -6.76
N GLU A 147 17.70 9.62 -7.42
CA GLU A 147 18.51 10.43 -8.33
C GLU A 147 17.68 10.76 -9.57
N CYS A 148 17.65 12.03 -9.93
CA CYS A 148 16.87 12.53 -11.05
C CYS A 148 17.77 13.33 -11.99
N GLN A 149 17.45 13.26 -13.27
CA GLN A 149 18.04 14.15 -14.25
C GLN A 149 17.36 15.51 -14.13
N THR A 150 18.15 16.57 -13.96
CA THR A 150 17.68 17.95 -13.88
C THR A 150 18.60 18.88 -14.66
N ASN A 151 18.02 19.97 -15.18
CA ASN A 151 18.74 21.04 -15.86
C ASN A 151 19.01 22.18 -14.86
N ALA A 152 20.16 22.14 -14.19
CA ALA A 152 20.52 23.06 -13.11
C ALA A 152 20.52 24.56 -13.50
N TRP A 153 20.60 24.88 -14.80
CA TRP A 153 20.53 26.26 -15.29
C TRP A 153 19.14 26.87 -15.19
N LYS A 154 18.08 26.06 -15.02
CA LYS A 154 16.69 26.50 -14.91
C LYS A 154 16.28 26.89 -13.49
N TYR A 155 17.18 26.87 -12.52
CA TYR A 155 16.86 27.22 -11.13
C TYR A 155 16.11 28.57 -11.03
N PRO A 156 14.98 28.66 -10.31
CA PRO A 156 14.31 27.64 -9.49
C PRO A 156 13.23 26.80 -10.22
N PHE A 157 13.06 26.97 -11.54
CA PHE A 157 12.05 26.30 -12.38
C PHE A 157 12.58 25.02 -13.04
N GLU A 158 13.37 24.26 -12.28
CA GLU A 158 13.94 23.01 -12.75
C GLU A 158 12.87 21.91 -12.86
N SER A 159 12.98 21.08 -13.89
CA SER A 159 12.17 19.87 -14.03
C SER A 159 13.04 18.66 -13.69
N PHE A 160 12.57 17.84 -12.75
CA PHE A 160 13.23 16.60 -12.34
C PHE A 160 12.59 15.44 -13.08
N THR A 161 13.40 14.71 -13.85
CA THR A 161 12.97 13.45 -14.49
C THR A 161 13.58 12.29 -13.72
N CYS A 162 12.72 11.51 -13.06
CA CYS A 162 13.12 10.42 -12.20
C CYS A 162 12.48 9.12 -12.69
N THR A 163 13.17 8.00 -12.54
CA THR A 163 12.66 6.69 -12.95
C THR A 163 12.41 5.84 -11.71
N VAL A 164 11.17 5.36 -11.59
CA VAL A 164 10.79 4.29 -10.66
C VAL A 164 10.35 3.12 -11.52
N SER A 165 10.96 1.96 -11.33
CA SER A 165 10.63 0.75 -12.08
C SER A 165 10.10 -0.34 -11.17
N VAL A 166 9.08 -1.02 -11.67
CA VAL A 166 8.54 -2.26 -11.12
C VAL A 166 8.49 -3.24 -12.26
N ALA A 167 9.23 -4.34 -12.14
CA ALA A 167 9.33 -5.35 -13.18
C ALA A 167 8.95 -6.72 -12.60
N PRO A 168 8.11 -7.51 -13.30
CA PRO A 168 7.88 -8.90 -12.94
C PRO A 168 9.12 -9.75 -13.26
N GLU A 169 9.42 -10.71 -12.40
CA GLU A 169 10.45 -11.73 -12.67
C GLU A 169 9.91 -12.88 -13.53
N GLY A 170 8.59 -13.11 -13.48
CA GLY A 170 7.90 -14.19 -14.19
C GLY A 170 7.26 -13.75 -15.51
N ASP A 171 6.28 -14.53 -15.95
CA ASP A 171 5.48 -14.33 -17.16
C ASP A 171 4.28 -13.38 -16.95
N GLU A 172 4.20 -12.72 -15.79
CA GLU A 172 3.15 -11.75 -15.49
C GLU A 172 3.33 -10.45 -16.28
N THR A 173 2.20 -9.82 -16.63
CA THR A 173 2.18 -8.49 -17.23
C THR A 173 1.60 -7.48 -16.24
N LEU A 174 2.24 -6.32 -16.14
CA LEU A 174 1.76 -5.23 -15.29
C LEU A 174 1.08 -4.18 -16.18
N THR A 175 -0.18 -3.87 -15.89
CA THR A 175 -0.91 -2.83 -16.63
C THR A 175 -1.26 -1.69 -15.68
N VAL A 176 -0.77 -0.49 -15.96
CA VAL A 176 -1.14 0.70 -15.18
C VAL A 176 -2.58 1.07 -15.53
N THR A 177 -3.48 0.95 -14.57
CA THR A 177 -4.91 1.28 -14.75
C THR A 177 -5.22 2.71 -14.34
N GLN A 178 -4.62 3.18 -13.25
CA GLN A 178 -4.90 4.51 -12.70
C GLN A 178 -3.66 5.15 -12.09
N PHE A 179 -3.60 6.48 -12.18
CA PHE A 179 -2.62 7.31 -11.48
C PHE A 179 -3.36 8.38 -10.67
N HIS A 180 -3.11 8.37 -9.36
CA HIS A 180 -3.72 9.29 -8.40
C HIS A 180 -2.64 10.20 -7.81
N ASP A 181 -2.72 11.49 -8.11
CA ASP A 181 -1.91 12.50 -7.42
C ASP A 181 -2.61 12.93 -6.14
N LEU A 182 -2.17 12.38 -5.01
CA LEU A 182 -2.69 12.65 -3.68
C LEU A 182 -1.81 13.64 -2.89
N ARG A 183 -0.84 14.29 -3.56
CA ARG A 183 -0.03 15.34 -2.95
C ARG A 183 -0.90 16.48 -2.44
N THR A 184 -0.42 17.14 -1.39
CA THR A 184 -1.10 18.31 -0.83
C THR A 184 -1.14 19.46 -1.84
N HIS A 185 -2.15 20.33 -1.71
CA HIS A 185 -2.34 21.45 -2.65
C HIS A 185 -1.11 22.38 -2.73
N THR A 186 -0.37 22.55 -1.64
CA THR A 186 0.88 23.33 -1.60
C THR A 186 1.98 22.73 -2.46
N GLN A 187 2.06 21.40 -2.54
CA GLN A 187 3.02 20.70 -3.40
C GLN A 187 2.59 20.72 -4.88
N LYS A 188 1.27 20.74 -5.16
CA LYS A 188 0.71 20.85 -6.51
C LYS A 188 0.81 22.27 -7.10
N LEU A 189 0.74 23.30 -6.27
CA LEU A 189 0.87 24.70 -6.71
C LEU A 189 2.27 25.00 -7.28
N LEU A 190 3.31 24.29 -6.82
CA LEU A 190 4.66 24.42 -7.36
C LEU A 190 4.81 23.88 -8.79
N THR A 191 3.82 23.15 -9.32
CA THR A 191 3.81 22.66 -10.70
C THR A 191 3.01 23.51 -11.69
N ASN A 192 2.20 24.47 -11.22
CA ASN A 192 1.38 25.36 -12.06
C ASN A 192 1.87 26.82 -12.01
N VAL A 193 3.16 27.04 -12.26
CA VAL A 193 3.66 28.36 -12.64
C VAL A 193 4.25 28.19 -14.04
N PHE A 194 3.39 28.36 -15.05
CA PHE A 194 3.56 29.08 -16.32
C PHE A 194 2.44 28.69 -17.29
#